data_AF-A0A2M7EL27-F1
#
_entry.id   AF-A0A2M7EL27-F1
#
_cell.length_a   1.000
_cell.length_b   1.000
_cell.length_c   1.000
_cell.angle_alpha   90.00
_cell.angle_beta   90.00
_cell.angle_gamma   90.00
#
_symmetry.space_group_name_H-M   'P 1'
#
loop_
_entity.id
_entity.type
_entity.pdbx_description
1 polymer ?
#
loop_
_entity_poly.entity_id
_entity_poly.type
_entity_poly.pdbx_seq_one_letter_code
_entity_poly.pdbx_strand_id
1 'polypeptide(L)'
;MKKRLPELDDLRGISIIVMILIHTNVNFLSNKWAYNSREVSQFAVVAFLFCSSYLALLKPYPTVSELIPYIVKRLKRLLIPFLVFFTIYILFSTVGLGKHFSQSYIMKSYILTGGIDFNWMVLLFIQMMLVTPFIQYLNERSKIGLYIYTFIAILSSVIFLKDTPLPFYRSIMWLPWSLVIVYTLYFDRIWNNKMWFVWITLLFGTIFIITQQCILLPLHHSFSMYNNKYPPNLYHIS
;
A
#
# COMPACT_ATOMS: atom_id res chain seq x y z
N MET A 1 -19.93 22.73 2.13
CA MET A 1 -18.64 22.63 1.40
C MET A 1 -17.70 21.77 2.24
N LYS A 2 -17.16 20.65 1.73
CA LYS A 2 -16.18 19.87 2.51
C LYS A 2 -14.92 20.70 2.66
N LYS A 3 -14.52 20.98 3.91
CA LYS A 3 -13.30 21.73 4.22
C LYS A 3 -12.12 20.97 3.61
N ARG A 4 -11.37 21.64 2.74
CA ARG A 4 -10.09 21.14 2.22
C ARG A 4 -9.15 20.96 3.42
N LEU A 5 -8.43 19.84 3.44
CA LEU A 5 -7.44 19.52 4.48
C LEU A 5 -6.04 19.70 3.87
N PRO A 6 -5.42 20.89 4.00
CA PRO A 6 -4.12 21.18 3.39
C PRO A 6 -3.03 20.20 3.85
N GLU A 7 -3.10 19.71 5.08
CA GLU A 7 -2.13 18.79 5.65
C GLU A 7 -2.09 17.45 4.89
N LEU A 8 -3.23 16.99 4.38
CA LEU A 8 -3.29 15.79 3.55
C LEU A 8 -2.79 16.03 2.13
N ASP A 9 -2.91 17.25 1.62
CA ASP A 9 -2.35 17.62 0.32
C ASP A 9 -0.82 17.72 0.41
N ASP A 10 -0.29 18.28 1.51
CA ASP A 10 1.14 18.32 1.81
C ASP A 10 1.73 16.91 1.94
N LEU A 11 1.07 16.04 2.72
CA LEU A 11 1.51 14.65 2.90
C LEU A 11 1.53 13.88 1.57
N ARG A 12 0.56 14.12 0.68
CA ARG A 12 0.55 13.56 -0.68
C ARG A 12 1.70 14.12 -1.52
N GLY A 13 1.92 15.42 -1.49
CA GLY A 13 3.02 16.07 -2.20
C GLY A 13 4.37 15.48 -1.78
N ILE A 14 4.61 15.37 -0.48
CA ILE A 14 5.79 14.72 0.10
C ILE A 14 5.89 13.28 -0.38
N SER A 15 4.81 12.51 -0.33
CA SER A 15 4.80 11.10 -0.75
C SER A 15 5.10 10.93 -2.25
N ILE A 16 4.70 11.87 -3.10
CA ILE A 16 5.07 11.88 -4.53
C ILE A 16 6.58 12.10 -4.68
N ILE A 17 7.15 13.08 -3.98
CA ILE A 17 8.60 13.35 -4.01
C ILE A 17 9.37 12.12 -3.51
N VAL A 18 8.95 11.53 -2.39
CA VAL A 18 9.55 10.33 -1.81
C VAL A 18 9.44 9.14 -2.77
N MET A 19 8.32 8.97 -3.48
CA MET A 19 8.18 7.94 -4.51
C MET A 19 9.17 8.13 -5.65
N ILE A 20 9.38 9.37 -6.12
CA ILE A 20 10.39 9.69 -7.13
C ILE A 20 11.79 9.34 -6.60
N LEU A 21 12.11 9.66 -5.34
CA LEU A 21 13.38 9.31 -4.71
C LEU A 21 13.61 7.79 -4.67
N ILE A 22 12.59 6.98 -4.34
CA ILE A 22 12.70 5.52 -4.34
C ILE A 22 13.12 4.99 -5.72
N HIS A 23 12.51 5.50 -6.79
CA HIS A 23 12.72 5.03 -8.15
C HIS A 23 13.98 5.59 -8.81
N THR A 24 14.50 6.72 -8.34
CA THR A 24 15.77 7.28 -8.82
C THR A 24 16.96 6.62 -8.12
N ASN A 25 16.86 6.38 -6.81
CA ASN A 25 17.92 5.74 -6.02
C ASN A 25 18.17 4.26 -6.34
N VAL A 26 17.22 3.59 -7.01
CA VAL A 26 17.40 2.18 -7.41
C VAL A 26 18.61 1.96 -8.32
N ASN A 27 19.06 3.00 -9.03
CA ASN A 27 20.23 2.94 -9.91
C ASN A 27 21.55 3.19 -9.17
N PHE A 28 21.52 3.55 -7.89
CA PHE A 28 22.69 3.99 -7.11
C PHE A 28 22.85 3.20 -5.80
N LEU A 29 22.43 1.94 -5.76
CA LEU A 29 22.41 1.13 -4.52
C LEU A 29 23.79 0.87 -3.90
N SER A 30 24.88 1.01 -4.66
CA SER A 30 26.25 0.97 -4.13
C SER A 30 26.59 2.18 -3.25
N ASN A 31 25.89 3.30 -3.43
CA ASN A 31 26.04 4.48 -2.58
C ASN A 31 25.19 4.34 -1.31
N LYS A 32 25.84 4.39 -0.15
CA LYS A 32 25.19 4.22 1.17
C LYS A 32 24.06 5.23 1.42
N TRP A 33 24.18 6.47 0.95
CA TRP A 33 23.14 7.49 1.11
C TRP A 33 21.92 7.19 0.24
N ALA A 34 22.14 6.80 -1.01
CA ALA A 34 21.05 6.40 -1.91
C ALA A 34 20.33 5.15 -1.39
N TYR A 35 21.08 4.17 -0.89
CA TYR A 35 20.50 2.99 -0.24
C TYR A 35 19.66 3.37 0.99
N ASN A 36 20.24 4.08 1.97
CA ASN A 36 19.53 4.44 3.20
C ASN A 36 18.30 5.31 2.94
N SER A 37 18.42 6.30 2.05
CA SER A 37 17.28 7.16 1.71
C SER A 37 16.17 6.37 1.04
N ARG A 38 16.48 5.39 0.17
CA ARG A 38 15.48 4.48 -0.39
C ARG A 38 14.80 3.65 0.70
N GLU A 39 15.54 3.10 1.65
CA GLU A 39 14.97 2.26 2.71
C GLU A 39 14.03 3.06 3.62
N VAL A 40 14.43 4.26 4.04
CA VAL A 40 13.57 5.15 4.84
C VAL A 40 12.36 5.62 4.03
N SER A 41 12.49 5.77 2.72
CA SER A 41 11.42 6.26 1.84
C SER A 41 10.28 5.26 1.61
N GLN A 42 10.39 4.00 2.08
CA GLN A 42 9.37 2.98 1.79
C GLN A 42 7.99 3.28 2.44
N PHE A 43 7.86 4.29 3.32
CA PHE A 43 6.56 4.72 3.87
C PHE A 43 5.63 5.41 2.85
N ALA A 44 6.12 5.82 1.67
CA ALA A 44 5.31 6.59 0.71
C ALA A 44 3.98 5.90 0.33
N VAL A 45 3.99 4.57 0.18
CA VAL A 45 2.77 3.80 -0.13
C VAL A 45 1.80 3.82 1.05
N VAL A 46 2.30 3.64 2.28
CA VAL A 46 1.49 3.74 3.51
C VAL A 46 0.82 5.11 3.59
N ALA A 47 1.57 6.19 3.33
CA ALA A 47 1.05 7.55 3.35
C ALA A 47 -0.04 7.81 2.30
N PHE A 48 0.12 7.28 1.07
CA PHE A 48 -0.95 7.38 0.07
C PHE A 48 -2.21 6.60 0.46
N LEU A 49 -2.05 5.39 1.03
CA LEU A 49 -3.17 4.60 1.51
C LEU A 49 -3.89 5.33 2.64
N PHE A 50 -3.16 5.81 3.64
CA PHE A 50 -3.69 6.62 4.74
C PHE A 50 -4.45 7.85 4.25
N CYS A 51 -3.87 8.64 3.33
CA CYS A 51 -4.54 9.82 2.79
C CYS A 51 -5.82 9.47 2.01
N SER A 52 -5.84 8.31 1.33
CA SER A 52 -6.98 7.86 0.54
C SER A 52 -8.11 7.30 1.41
N SER A 53 -7.76 6.51 2.44
CA SER A 53 -8.68 5.95 3.42
C SER A 53 -9.26 7.04 4.32
N TYR A 54 -8.43 7.96 4.83
CA TYR A 54 -8.88 9.00 5.75
C TYR A 54 -9.96 9.88 5.09
N LEU A 55 -9.72 10.35 3.86
CA LEU A 55 -10.73 11.11 3.11
C LEU A 55 -12.00 10.32 2.79
N ALA A 56 -11.91 9.00 2.67
CA ALA A 56 -13.08 8.15 2.45
C ALA A 56 -13.87 7.98 3.76
N LEU A 57 -13.19 7.76 4.88
CA LEU A 57 -13.75 7.54 6.21
C LEU A 57 -14.37 8.82 6.83
N LEU A 58 -13.98 10.01 6.37
CA LEU A 58 -14.68 11.27 6.69
C LEU A 58 -16.09 11.37 6.09
N LYS A 59 -16.48 10.42 5.24
CA LYS A 59 -17.81 10.37 4.62
C LYS A 59 -18.62 9.26 5.29
N PRO A 60 -19.95 9.41 5.41
CA PRO A 60 -20.79 8.31 5.84
C PRO A 60 -20.66 7.13 4.88
N TYR A 61 -20.94 5.93 5.38
CA TYR A 61 -20.93 4.71 4.57
C TYR A 61 -21.84 4.87 3.34
N PRO A 62 -21.33 4.61 2.12
CA PRO A 62 -22.13 4.79 0.91
C PRO A 62 -23.26 3.75 0.86
N THR A 63 -24.45 4.19 0.46
CA THR A 63 -25.52 3.27 0.09
C THR A 63 -25.14 2.44 -1.14
N VAL A 64 -25.85 1.33 -1.40
CA VAL A 64 -25.58 0.47 -2.56
C VAL A 64 -25.63 1.25 -3.88
N SER A 65 -26.59 2.18 -4.00
CA SER A 65 -26.74 3.05 -5.17
C SER A 65 -25.60 4.06 -5.33
N GLU A 66 -24.96 4.48 -4.23
CA GLU A 66 -23.80 5.40 -4.25
C GLU A 66 -22.46 4.67 -4.42
N LEU A 67 -22.38 3.40 -4.03
CA LEU A 67 -21.17 2.59 -4.09
C LEU A 67 -20.70 2.36 -5.54
N ILE A 68 -21.62 2.05 -6.46
CA ILE A 68 -21.28 1.83 -7.88
C ILE A 68 -20.70 3.10 -8.52
N PRO A 69 -21.36 4.28 -8.48
CA PRO A 69 -20.78 5.52 -8.98
C PRO A 69 -19.44 5.86 -8.34
N TYR A 70 -19.28 5.61 -7.04
CA TYR A 70 -18.00 5.82 -6.33
C TYR A 70 -16.88 4.94 -6.90
N ILE A 71 -17.12 3.64 -7.05
CA ILE A 71 -16.17 2.68 -7.61
C ILE A 71 -15.81 3.06 -9.05
N VAL A 72 -16.81 3.30 -9.91
CA VAL A 72 -16.58 3.65 -11.32
C VAL A 72 -15.77 4.93 -11.45
N LYS A 73 -16.10 5.97 -10.67
CA LYS A 73 -15.36 7.24 -10.69
C LYS A 73 -13.89 7.04 -10.30
N ARG A 74 -13.62 6.26 -9.24
CA ARG A 74 -12.25 5.99 -8.78
C ARG A 74 -11.48 5.10 -9.75
N LEU A 75 -12.13 4.06 -10.30
CA LEU A 75 -11.54 3.21 -11.34
C LEU A 75 -11.14 4.02 -12.56
N LYS A 76 -12.02 4.88 -13.09
CA LYS A 76 -11.69 5.74 -14.24
C LYS A 76 -10.50 6.65 -13.95
N ARG A 77 -10.46 7.28 -12.77
CA ARG A 77 -9.37 8.18 -12.37
C ARG A 77 -8.02 7.46 -12.24
N LEU A 78 -8.02 6.17 -11.91
CA LEU A 78 -6.81 5.38 -11.70
C LEU A 78 -6.38 4.62 -12.97
N LEU A 79 -7.30 3.84 -13.54
CA LEU A 79 -7.02 2.96 -14.67
C LEU A 79 -6.77 3.72 -15.97
N ILE A 80 -7.55 4.77 -16.28
CA ILE A 80 -7.38 5.46 -17.57
C ILE A 80 -5.97 6.07 -17.69
N PRO A 81 -5.47 6.87 -16.73
CA PRO A 81 -4.11 7.40 -16.82
C PRO A 81 -3.04 6.30 -16.87
N PHE A 82 -3.22 5.23 -16.09
CA PHE A 82 -2.30 4.09 -16.10
C PHE A 82 -2.27 3.40 -17.47
N LEU A 83 -3.43 3.14 -18.07
CA LEU A 83 -3.54 2.47 -19.37
C LEU A 83 -2.89 3.32 -20.47
N VAL A 84 -3.16 4.64 -20.48
CA VAL A 84 -2.53 5.58 -21.42
C VAL A 84 -1.01 5.55 -21.24
N PHE A 85 -0.53 5.67 -20.01
CA PHE A 85 0.91 5.59 -19.71
C PHE A 85 1.52 4.26 -20.17
N PHE A 86 0.88 3.14 -19.86
CA PHE A 86 1.38 1.82 -20.21
C PHE A 86 1.44 1.61 -21.73
N THR A 87 0.41 2.05 -22.46
CA THR A 87 0.42 2.00 -23.93
C THR A 87 1.58 2.83 -24.50
N ILE A 88 1.78 4.06 -24.02
CA ILE A 88 2.91 4.91 -24.44
C ILE A 88 4.25 4.24 -24.10
N TYR A 89 4.38 3.68 -22.89
CA TYR A 89 5.58 3.00 -22.44
C TYR A 89 5.93 1.80 -23.33
N ILE A 90 4.94 0.97 -23.69
CA ILE A 90 5.16 -0.17 -24.59
C ILE A 90 5.60 0.32 -25.97
N LEU A 91 4.92 1.31 -26.55
CA LEU A 91 5.28 1.88 -27.85
C LEU A 91 6.70 2.46 -27.85
N PHE A 92 7.05 3.24 -26.83
CA PHE A 92 8.39 3.79 -26.68
C PHE A 92 9.44 2.70 -26.50
N SER A 93 9.15 1.68 -25.71
CA SER A 93 10.08 0.58 -25.45
C SER A 93 10.29 -0.31 -26.68
N THR A 94 9.24 -0.57 -27.47
CA THR A 94 9.35 -1.41 -28.67
C THR A 94 9.98 -0.66 -29.82
N VAL A 95 9.52 0.56 -30.11
CA VAL A 95 9.99 1.35 -31.26
C VAL A 95 11.30 2.07 -30.94
N GLY A 96 11.39 2.71 -29.78
CA GLY A 96 12.54 3.54 -29.41
C GLY A 96 13.73 2.77 -28.85
N LEU A 97 13.48 1.68 -28.11
CA LEU A 97 14.55 0.89 -27.45
C LEU A 97 14.73 -0.52 -28.06
N GLY A 98 13.94 -0.89 -29.07
CA GLY A 98 14.01 -2.22 -29.69
C GLY A 98 13.66 -3.39 -28.76
N LYS A 99 12.94 -3.14 -27.65
CA LYS A 99 12.54 -4.20 -26.72
C LYS A 99 11.37 -4.99 -27.28
N HIS A 100 11.46 -6.31 -27.28
CA HIS A 100 10.37 -7.19 -27.65
C HIS A 100 9.64 -7.71 -26.41
N PHE A 101 8.32 -7.49 -26.36
CA PHE A 101 7.46 -8.04 -25.32
C PHE A 101 6.59 -9.15 -25.89
N SER A 102 6.43 -10.25 -25.15
CA SER A 102 5.48 -11.28 -25.54
C SER A 102 4.04 -10.78 -25.40
N GLN A 103 3.13 -11.29 -26.24
CA GLN A 103 1.71 -10.97 -26.12
C GLN A 103 1.16 -11.31 -24.72
N SER A 104 1.63 -12.42 -24.12
CA SER A 104 1.28 -12.79 -22.74
C SER A 104 1.69 -11.74 -21.72
N TYR A 105 2.90 -11.16 -21.86
CA TYR A 105 3.38 -10.10 -20.98
C TYR A 105 2.53 -8.83 -21.08
N ILE A 106 2.19 -8.43 -22.31
CA ILE A 106 1.34 -7.26 -22.58
C ILE A 106 -0.06 -7.48 -21.99
N MET A 107 -0.69 -8.61 -22.28
CA MET A 107 -2.02 -8.94 -21.78
C MET A 107 -2.06 -8.99 -20.26
N LYS A 108 -1.11 -9.70 -19.62
CA LYS A 108 -0.98 -9.76 -18.16
C LYS A 108 -0.79 -8.37 -17.53
N SER A 109 -0.19 -7.43 -18.26
CA SER A 109 -0.04 -6.06 -17.79
C SER A 109 -1.35 -5.26 -17.85
N TYR A 110 -2.08 -5.36 -18.96
CA TYR A 110 -3.39 -4.71 -19.12
C TYR A 110 -4.43 -5.18 -18.09
N ILE A 111 -4.40 -6.46 -17.73
CA ILE A 111 -5.31 -7.03 -16.71
C ILE A 111 -4.74 -6.98 -15.28
N LEU A 112 -3.55 -6.38 -15.09
CA LEU A 112 -2.87 -6.21 -13.80
C LEU A 112 -2.49 -7.51 -13.06
N THR A 113 -2.56 -8.68 -13.69
CA THR A 113 -2.22 -9.97 -13.07
C THR A 113 -0.74 -10.32 -13.15
N GLY A 114 0.04 -9.59 -13.95
CA GLY A 114 1.46 -9.87 -14.17
C GLY A 114 2.13 -8.77 -14.99
N GLY A 115 3.16 -9.15 -15.74
CA GLY A 115 3.85 -8.25 -16.65
C GLY A 115 4.73 -7.23 -15.93
N ILE A 116 4.54 -5.94 -16.23
CA ILE A 116 5.41 -4.90 -15.68
C ILE A 116 5.24 -4.70 -14.16
N ASP A 117 6.35 -4.41 -13.49
CA ASP A 117 6.40 -4.39 -12.03
C ASP A 117 5.50 -3.33 -11.42
N PHE A 118 5.36 -2.13 -12.01
CA PHE A 118 4.52 -1.08 -11.41
C PHE A 118 3.01 -1.41 -11.40
N ASN A 119 2.55 -2.49 -12.05
CA ASN A 119 1.15 -2.91 -12.06
C ASN A 119 0.62 -3.28 -10.68
N TRP A 120 1.47 -3.81 -9.80
CA TRP A 120 1.03 -4.20 -8.46
C TRP A 120 0.47 -2.98 -7.69
N MET A 121 1.02 -1.78 -7.92
CA MET A 121 0.58 -0.57 -7.22
C MET A 121 -0.84 -0.19 -7.64
N VAL A 122 -1.13 -0.23 -8.94
CA VAL A 122 -2.47 0.04 -9.47
C VAL A 122 -3.46 -1.00 -8.97
N LEU A 123 -3.09 -2.28 -9.01
CA LEU A 123 -3.91 -3.37 -8.47
C LEU A 123 -4.21 -3.16 -6.98
N LEU A 124 -3.20 -2.76 -6.19
CA LEU A 124 -3.37 -2.48 -4.77
C LEU A 124 -4.39 -1.36 -4.54
N PHE A 125 -4.31 -0.24 -5.26
CA PHE A 125 -5.28 0.84 -5.09
C PHE A 125 -6.70 0.44 -5.50
N ILE A 126 -6.86 -0.44 -6.49
CA ILE A 126 -8.17 -1.02 -6.85
C ILE A 126 -8.69 -1.88 -5.71
N GLN A 127 -7.86 -2.76 -5.16
CA GLN A 127 -8.22 -3.61 -4.02
C GLN A 127 -8.60 -2.74 -2.81
N MET A 128 -7.77 -1.74 -2.47
CA MET A 128 -8.00 -0.83 -1.34
C MET A 128 -9.26 0.03 -1.51
N MET A 129 -9.60 0.41 -2.74
CA MET A 129 -10.86 1.10 -3.04
C MET A 129 -12.09 0.26 -2.67
N LEU A 130 -12.04 -1.07 -2.84
CA LEU A 130 -13.10 -2.00 -2.47
C LEU A 130 -13.06 -2.36 -0.98
N VAL A 131 -11.87 -2.53 -0.43
CA VAL A 131 -11.67 -2.90 0.99
C VAL A 131 -12.07 -1.76 1.93
N THR A 132 -11.84 -0.50 1.56
CA THR A 132 -12.19 0.66 2.40
C THR A 132 -13.68 0.70 2.80
N PRO A 133 -14.66 0.68 1.87
CA PRO A 133 -16.07 0.66 2.24
C PRO A 133 -16.45 -0.62 3.00
N PHE A 134 -15.82 -1.76 2.72
CA PHE A 134 -16.04 -2.98 3.48
C PHE A 134 -15.59 -2.86 4.96
N ILE A 135 -14.41 -2.30 5.21
CA ILE A 135 -13.93 -2.02 6.57
C ILE A 135 -14.83 -1.00 7.27
N GLN A 136 -15.29 0.02 6.55
CA GLN A 136 -16.26 0.98 7.08
C GLN A 136 -17.58 0.30 7.47
N TYR A 137 -18.10 -0.59 6.62
CA TYR A 137 -19.29 -1.40 6.91
C TYR A 137 -19.10 -2.22 8.19
N LEU A 138 -17.98 -2.93 8.33
CA LEU A 138 -17.68 -3.70 9.55
C LEU A 138 -17.62 -2.79 10.78
N ASN A 139 -16.96 -1.63 10.67
CA ASN A 139 -16.88 -0.68 11.76
C ASN A 139 -18.25 -0.16 12.21
N GLU A 140 -19.19 0.05 11.30
CA GLU A 140 -20.53 0.56 11.60
C GLU A 140 -21.51 -0.54 12.05
N ARG A 141 -21.37 -1.77 11.53
CA ARG A 141 -22.36 -2.85 11.72
C ARG A 141 -21.92 -3.99 12.64
N SER A 142 -20.62 -4.27 12.74
CA SER A 142 -20.10 -5.39 13.54
C SER A 142 -18.66 -5.15 14.01
N LYS A 143 -18.51 -4.64 15.23
CA LYS A 143 -17.19 -4.48 15.87
C LYS A 143 -16.44 -5.81 15.98
N ILE A 144 -17.15 -6.89 16.29
CA ILE A 144 -16.58 -8.25 16.35
C ILE A 144 -16.06 -8.65 14.97
N GLY A 145 -16.83 -8.40 13.90
CA GLY A 145 -16.39 -8.67 12.53
C GLY A 145 -15.15 -7.87 12.14
N LEU A 146 -15.07 -6.59 12.55
CA LEU A 146 -13.86 -5.78 12.37
C LEU A 146 -12.65 -6.35 13.11
N TYR A 147 -12.81 -6.83 14.35
CA TYR A 147 -11.72 -7.44 15.11
C TYR A 147 -11.25 -8.77 14.49
N ILE A 148 -12.17 -9.63 14.06
CA ILE A 148 -11.84 -10.87 13.34
C ILE A 148 -11.09 -10.54 12.06
N TYR A 149 -11.58 -9.57 11.28
CA TYR A 149 -10.90 -9.11 10.07
C TYR A 149 -9.48 -8.59 10.35
N THR A 150 -9.33 -7.76 11.38
CA THR A 150 -8.04 -7.20 11.79
C THR A 150 -7.07 -8.31 12.21
N PHE A 151 -7.55 -9.29 12.98
CA PHE A 151 -6.75 -10.45 13.37
C PHE A 151 -6.29 -11.25 12.15
N ILE A 152 -7.17 -11.52 11.19
CA ILE A 152 -6.84 -12.20 9.93
C ILE A 152 -5.79 -11.39 9.13
N ALA A 153 -5.93 -10.07 9.09
CA ALA A 153 -4.98 -9.19 8.41
C ALA A 153 -3.58 -9.20 9.07
N ILE A 154 -3.52 -9.16 10.40
CA ILE A 154 -2.28 -9.32 11.16
C ILE A 154 -1.66 -10.70 10.89
N LEU A 155 -2.45 -11.77 10.98
CA LEU A 155 -1.97 -13.13 10.72
C LEU A 155 -1.39 -13.27 9.31
N SER A 156 -2.04 -12.68 8.30
CA SER A 156 -1.50 -12.63 6.94
C SER A 156 -0.15 -11.91 6.87
N SER A 157 0.01 -10.78 7.56
CA SER A 157 1.29 -10.05 7.61
C SER A 157 2.42 -10.86 8.29
N VAL A 158 2.07 -11.72 9.25
CA VAL A 158 3.01 -12.64 9.92
C VAL A 158 3.41 -13.79 9.00
N ILE A 159 2.45 -14.37 8.26
CA ILE A 159 2.75 -15.42 7.28
C ILE A 159 3.75 -14.92 6.22
N PHE A 160 3.59 -13.67 5.77
CA PHE A 160 4.53 -13.04 4.84
C PHE A 160 5.90 -12.70 5.44
N LEU A 161 6.17 -12.92 6.72
CA LEU A 161 7.54 -12.85 7.24
C LEU A 161 8.39 -14.04 6.78
N LYS A 162 7.76 -15.20 6.56
CA LYS A 162 8.44 -16.47 6.23
C LYS A 162 8.50 -16.72 4.72
N ASP A 163 7.42 -16.40 4.01
CA ASP A 163 7.28 -16.81 2.61
C ASP A 163 7.18 -15.59 1.69
N THR A 164 8.34 -15.03 1.29
CA THR A 164 8.37 -13.93 0.31
C THR A 164 9.39 -14.17 -0.81
N PRO A 165 8.99 -13.98 -2.10
CA PRO A 165 7.64 -13.73 -2.59
C PRO A 165 6.83 -15.03 -2.74
N LEU A 166 5.65 -15.13 -2.11
CA LEU A 166 4.71 -16.22 -2.37
C LEU A 166 4.18 -16.18 -3.81
N PRO A 167 3.94 -17.34 -4.46
CA PRO A 167 3.17 -17.39 -5.68
C PRO A 167 1.79 -16.74 -5.41
N PHE A 168 1.34 -15.91 -6.33
CA PHE A 168 0.06 -15.18 -6.23
C PHE A 168 -0.04 -14.14 -5.11
N TYR A 169 1.07 -13.66 -4.53
CA TYR A 169 1.02 -12.62 -3.48
C TYR A 169 0.18 -11.39 -3.90
N ARG A 170 0.16 -11.03 -5.19
CA ARG A 170 -0.63 -9.91 -5.74
C ARG A 170 -2.14 -10.04 -5.44
N SER A 171 -2.64 -11.26 -5.32
CA SER A 171 -4.06 -11.54 -5.04
C SER A 171 -4.43 -11.38 -3.56
N ILE A 172 -3.44 -11.43 -2.67
CA ILE A 172 -3.64 -11.46 -1.21
C ILE A 172 -2.96 -10.31 -0.47
N MET A 173 -2.05 -9.55 -1.12
CA MET A 173 -1.33 -8.43 -0.51
C MET A 173 -2.24 -7.31 0.02
N TRP A 174 -3.47 -7.22 -0.49
CA TRP A 174 -4.44 -6.25 0.02
C TRP A 174 -4.77 -6.47 1.49
N LEU A 175 -4.68 -7.71 1.97
CA LEU A 175 -5.06 -8.07 3.31
C LEU A 175 -4.14 -7.43 4.37
N PRO A 176 -2.80 -7.58 4.32
CA PRO A 176 -1.92 -6.85 5.24
C PRO A 176 -1.93 -5.34 5.00
N TRP A 177 -1.99 -4.86 3.75
CA TRP A 177 -2.11 -3.42 3.46
C TRP A 177 -3.36 -2.77 4.07
N SER A 178 -4.43 -3.56 4.26
CA SER A 178 -5.66 -3.07 4.89
C SER A 178 -5.48 -2.64 6.36
N LEU A 179 -4.41 -3.08 7.03
CA LEU A 179 -4.07 -2.63 8.39
C LEU A 179 -3.86 -1.12 8.44
N VAL A 180 -3.39 -0.49 7.35
CA VAL A 180 -3.30 0.97 7.25
C VAL A 180 -4.69 1.61 7.32
N ILE A 181 -5.70 1.00 6.69
CA ILE A 181 -7.09 1.48 6.74
C ILE A 181 -7.66 1.30 8.15
N VAL A 182 -7.39 0.16 8.80
CA VAL A 182 -7.79 -0.08 10.20
C VAL A 182 -7.14 0.95 11.13
N TYR A 183 -5.84 1.21 11.00
CA TYR A 183 -5.16 2.28 11.73
C TYR A 183 -5.83 3.64 11.50
N THR A 184 -6.17 3.93 10.23
CA THR A 184 -6.82 5.19 9.85
C THR A 184 -8.17 5.39 10.56
N LEU A 185 -8.96 4.33 10.77
CA LEU A 185 -10.24 4.42 11.50
C LEU A 185 -10.09 5.00 12.91
N TYR A 186 -8.97 4.70 13.56
CA TYR A 186 -8.70 5.12 14.93
C TYR A 186 -7.78 6.35 15.01
N PHE A 187 -7.28 6.85 13.87
CA PHE A 187 -6.28 7.90 13.82
C PHE A 187 -6.68 9.14 14.62
N ASP A 188 -7.89 9.68 14.45
CA ASP A 188 -8.33 10.88 15.17
C ASP A 188 -8.33 10.67 16.70
N ARG A 189 -8.69 9.47 17.17
CA ARG A 189 -8.66 9.14 18.60
C ARG A 189 -7.23 9.05 19.12
N ILE A 190 -6.34 8.45 18.33
CA ILE A 190 -4.92 8.28 18.66
C ILE A 190 -4.23 9.64 18.68
N TRP A 191 -4.43 10.44 17.63
CA TRP A 191 -3.82 11.76 17.46
C TRP A 191 -4.20 12.74 18.57
N ASN A 192 -5.48 12.78 18.94
CA ASN A 192 -5.97 13.68 19.98
C ASN A 192 -5.59 13.24 21.41
N ASN A 193 -5.12 12.01 21.59
CA ASN A 193 -4.67 11.51 22.90
C ASN A 193 -3.17 11.18 22.86
N LYS A 194 -2.34 12.11 23.35
CA LYS A 194 -0.87 12.00 23.38
C LYS A 194 -0.39 10.67 23.97
N MET A 195 -1.02 10.17 25.03
CA MET A 195 -0.64 8.90 25.65
C MET A 195 -0.91 7.71 24.71
N TRP A 196 -2.07 7.67 24.06
CA TRP A 196 -2.36 6.62 23.06
C TRP A 196 -1.39 6.67 21.89
N PHE A 197 -1.07 7.87 21.38
CA PHE A 197 -0.08 8.03 20.32
C PHE A 197 1.29 7.46 20.72
N VAL A 198 1.78 7.79 21.92
CA VAL A 198 3.06 7.27 22.42
C VAL A 198 3.01 5.75 22.58
N TRP A 199 1.97 5.20 23.22
CA TRP A 199 1.85 3.76 23.42
C TRP A 199 1.79 2.97 22.12
N ILE A 200 1.04 3.46 21.13
CA ILE A 200 0.93 2.81 19.82
C ILE A 200 2.26 2.89 19.07
N THR A 201 2.97 4.02 19.15
CA THR A 201 4.31 4.17 18.56
C THR A 201 5.30 3.19 19.19
N LEU A 202 5.29 3.06 20.52
CA LEU A 202 6.13 2.10 21.25
C LEU A 202 5.77 0.65 20.91
N LEU A 203 4.47 0.34 20.79
CA LEU A 203 3.99 -0.98 20.39
C LEU A 203 4.51 -1.35 18.99
N PHE A 204 4.32 -0.48 18.00
CA PHE A 204 4.79 -0.72 16.64
C PHE A 204 6.32 -0.80 16.57
N GLY A 205 7.04 0.09 17.26
CA GLY A 205 8.50 0.02 17.37
C GLY A 205 8.99 -1.28 18.03
N THR A 206 8.26 -1.79 19.03
CA THR A 206 8.56 -3.08 19.66
C THR A 206 8.31 -4.24 18.70
N ILE A 207 7.20 -4.23 17.96
CA ILE A 207 6.90 -5.23 16.93
C ILE A 207 7.98 -5.21 15.84
N PHE A 208 8.41 -4.04 15.40
CA PHE A 208 9.50 -3.87 14.44
C PHE A 208 10.80 -4.52 14.93
N ILE A 209 11.21 -4.22 16.18
CA ILE A 209 12.43 -4.81 16.78
C ILE A 209 12.28 -6.32 16.94
N ILE A 210 11.15 -6.82 17.45
CA ILE A 210 10.92 -8.26 17.64
C ILE A 210 10.93 -9.00 16.30
N THR A 211 10.23 -8.49 15.28
CA THR A 211 10.22 -9.12 13.96
C THR A 211 11.60 -9.14 13.33
N GLN A 212 12.38 -8.08 13.49
CA GLN A 212 13.77 -8.03 13.04
C GLN A 212 14.66 -9.07 13.75
N GLN A 213 14.67 -9.05 15.09
CA GLN A 213 15.62 -9.82 15.90
C GLN A 213 15.23 -11.30 16.02
N CYS A 214 13.94 -11.60 16.17
CA CYS A 214 13.47 -12.95 16.49
C CYS A 214 13.01 -13.74 15.25
N ILE A 215 12.75 -13.08 14.12
CA ILE A 215 12.20 -13.75 12.92
C ILE A 215 13.13 -13.55 11.73
N LEU A 216 13.43 -12.31 11.33
CA LEU A 216 14.21 -12.07 10.12
C LEU A 216 15.68 -12.49 10.27
N LEU A 217 16.31 -12.14 11.40
CA LEU A 217 17.72 -12.49 11.66
C LEU A 217 17.95 -14.02 11.68
N PRO A 218 17.17 -14.83 12.42
CA PRO A 218 17.37 -16.29 12.44
C PRO A 218 17.06 -16.98 11.12
N LEU A 219 16.17 -16.40 10.30
CA LEU A 219 15.84 -16.93 8.97
C LEU A 219 16.82 -16.47 7.88
N HIS A 220 17.86 -15.68 8.23
CA HIS A 220 18.76 -15.03 7.28
C HIS A 220 18.02 -14.20 6.21
N HIS A 221 16.85 -13.65 6.57
CA HIS A 221 16.08 -12.78 5.69
C HIS A 221 16.68 -11.38 5.65
N SER A 222 16.42 -10.69 4.55
CA SER A 222 16.88 -9.32 4.34
C SER A 222 16.18 -8.34 5.30
N PHE A 223 16.94 -7.46 5.95
CA PHE A 223 16.40 -6.31 6.70
C PHE A 223 16.03 -5.11 5.82
N SER A 224 16.27 -5.19 4.52
CA SER A 224 15.82 -4.14 3.61
C SER A 224 14.29 -4.04 3.61
N MET A 225 13.76 -2.88 3.99
CA MET A 225 12.35 -2.51 3.86
C MET A 225 11.84 -2.78 2.44
N TYR A 226 12.67 -2.54 1.42
CA TYR A 226 12.29 -2.79 0.05
C TYR A 226 11.97 -4.27 -0.23
N ASN A 227 12.67 -5.20 0.39
CA ASN A 227 12.45 -6.63 0.16
C ASN A 227 11.22 -7.15 0.94
N ASN A 228 10.83 -6.45 2.00
CA ASN A 228 9.75 -6.84 2.91
C ASN A 228 8.38 -6.21 2.55
N LYS A 229 8.31 -5.41 1.49
CA LYS A 229 7.11 -4.62 1.16
C LYS A 229 6.09 -5.32 0.25
N TYR A 230 6.48 -6.33 -0.54
CA TYR A 230 5.59 -6.98 -1.52
C TYR A 230 5.64 -8.51 -1.43
N PRO A 231 4.64 -9.13 -0.80
CA PRO A 231 3.56 -8.53 0.00
C PRO A 231 4.12 -7.90 1.29
N PRO A 232 3.44 -6.89 1.86
CA PRO A 232 3.95 -6.23 3.05
C PRO A 232 3.79 -7.18 4.23
N ASN A 233 4.88 -7.43 4.92
CA ASN A 233 4.87 -8.25 6.12
C ASN A 233 4.81 -7.37 7.37
N LEU A 234 4.75 -8.02 8.53
CA LEU A 234 4.62 -7.31 9.79
C LEU A 234 5.79 -6.35 10.06
N TYR A 235 7.02 -6.69 9.63
CA TYR A 235 8.21 -5.82 9.75
C TYR A 235 8.09 -4.54 8.93
N HIS A 236 7.48 -4.61 7.75
CA HIS A 236 7.28 -3.43 6.90
C HIS A 236 6.14 -2.52 7.37
N ILE A 237 5.10 -3.09 8.00
CA ILE A 237 3.90 -2.35 8.43
C ILE A 237 4.06 -1.77 9.85
N SER A 238 4.91 -2.36 10.69
CA SER A 238 5.27 -1.86 12.03
C SER A 238 6.19 -0.66 11.97
#